data_AF-A0A7S4EW20-F1
#
_entry.id   AF-A0A7S4EW20-F1
#
_cell.length_a   1.000
_cell.length_b   1.000
_cell.length_c   1.000
_cell.angle_alpha   90.00
_cell.angle_beta   90.00
_cell.angle_gamma   90.00
#
_symmetry.space_group_name_H-M   'P 1'
#
loop_
_entity.id
_entity.type
_entity.pdbx_description
1 polymer ?
#
loop_
_entity_poly.entity_id
_entity_poly.type
_entity_poly.pdbx_seq_one_letter_code
_entity_poly.pdbx_strand_id
1 'polypeptide(L)'
;RHPGRADGADVTRPCSSSEAQRSDNEYTQVRGQRSGARILIRSRAGTMSDKKNDDAIDSMGLPVSKPNAPQGLPPAIFYTIFQAVLFSIGTAIAYCVYRFGDTKGYNLRMEPIILADYGWVYLGAFVLTKGFVFHSILLGTSRKASRVGLPNQHVYKVYQPPGSTAPLGYVLMEDEGAVGRFNRAQRAYSQYLDSLGFAVLNFLLAAAVFPFPAFVLASIYAVARAANAAGYVSAVDSRGPGLLGAYICLATFEGANVLVAVRSLTNLLD
;
A
#
# COMPACT_ATOMS: atom_id res chain seq x y z
N ARG A 1 -44.76 -49.44 -14.53
CA ARG A 1 -45.08 -49.70 -13.10
C ARG A 1 -43.89 -49.19 -12.27
N HIS A 2 -43.99 -47.97 -11.75
CA HIS A 2 -43.19 -47.47 -10.59
C HIS A 2 -43.78 -48.08 -9.29
N PRO A 3 -43.17 -47.98 -8.08
CA PRO A 3 -42.18 -47.02 -7.54
C PRO A 3 -41.04 -47.70 -6.72
N GLY A 4 -40.08 -47.07 -6.04
CA GLY A 4 -40.02 -45.70 -5.54
C GLY A 4 -38.60 -45.25 -5.16
N ARG A 5 -38.44 -43.93 -5.17
CA ARG A 5 -37.24 -43.17 -4.83
C ARG A 5 -37.54 -42.51 -3.48
N ALA A 6 -36.71 -42.78 -2.48
CA ALA A 6 -36.86 -42.20 -1.15
C ALA A 6 -36.28 -40.79 -1.14
N ASP A 7 -37.14 -39.83 -0.82
CA ASP A 7 -36.81 -38.47 -0.42
C ASP A 7 -36.40 -38.45 1.06
N GLY A 8 -35.43 -37.60 1.40
CA GLY A 8 -35.01 -37.30 2.77
C GLY A 8 -33.64 -36.59 2.74
N ALA A 9 -33.39 -35.47 3.39
CA ALA A 9 -34.14 -34.75 4.40
C ALA A 9 -33.81 -33.26 4.31
N ASP A 10 -34.87 -32.47 4.51
CA ASP A 10 -34.89 -31.04 4.77
C ASP A 10 -34.28 -30.77 6.16
N VAL A 11 -33.20 -29.98 6.22
CA VAL A 11 -32.59 -29.51 7.48
C VAL A 11 -32.71 -27.98 7.51
N THR A 12 -33.91 -27.53 7.83
CA THR A 12 -34.17 -26.16 8.26
C THR A 12 -33.74 -26.02 9.72
N ARG A 13 -32.60 -25.37 9.95
CA ARG A 13 -32.19 -24.91 11.29
C ARG A 13 -32.72 -23.50 11.53
N PRO A 14 -33.52 -23.26 12.59
CA PRO A 14 -33.85 -21.91 13.01
C PRO A 14 -32.68 -21.31 13.81
N CYS A 15 -32.05 -20.27 13.26
CA CYS A 15 -31.18 -19.37 14.03
C CYS A 15 -32.04 -18.60 15.04
N SER A 16 -32.05 -19.08 16.27
CA SER A 16 -32.45 -18.30 17.44
C SER A 16 -31.20 -17.67 18.03
N SER A 17 -31.02 -16.37 17.83
CA SER A 17 -30.12 -15.55 18.64
C SER A 17 -30.93 -14.36 19.16
N SER A 18 -31.64 -14.65 20.24
CA SER A 18 -31.95 -13.69 21.28
C SER A 18 -30.64 -13.17 21.88
N GLU A 19 -30.32 -11.90 21.66
CA GLU A 19 -29.58 -11.09 22.65
C GLU A 19 -29.65 -9.62 22.23
N ALA A 20 -30.82 -9.05 22.49
CA ALA A 20 -30.99 -7.62 22.64
C ALA A 20 -30.31 -7.20 23.96
N GLN A 21 -29.01 -6.88 23.90
CA GLN A 21 -28.38 -6.07 24.94
C GLN A 21 -28.38 -4.61 24.50
N ARG A 22 -29.46 -3.94 24.91
CA ARG A 22 -29.48 -2.51 25.23
C ARG A 22 -28.24 -2.17 26.05
N SER A 23 -27.34 -1.36 25.49
CA SER A 23 -26.53 -0.45 26.30
C SER A 23 -27.07 0.95 26.03
N ASP A 24 -27.97 1.36 26.92
CA ASP A 24 -28.42 2.73 27.06
C ASP A 24 -27.23 3.55 27.55
N ASN A 25 -26.42 4.06 26.61
CA ASN A 25 -25.43 5.09 26.93
C ASN A 25 -26.17 6.41 27.09
N GLU A 26 -26.56 6.63 28.33
CA GLU A 26 -27.02 7.86 28.94
C GLU A 26 -26.08 9.02 28.60
N TYR A 27 -26.36 9.72 27.50
CA TYR A 27 -25.76 11.01 27.20
C TYR A 27 -26.32 12.02 28.19
N THR A 28 -25.61 12.17 29.32
CA THR A 28 -25.88 13.20 30.31
C THR A 28 -25.79 14.56 29.63
N GLN A 29 -26.95 15.19 29.40
CA GLN A 29 -27.04 16.59 29.02
C GLN A 29 -26.49 17.45 30.16
N VAL A 30 -25.22 17.84 30.06
CA VAL A 30 -24.68 18.94 30.87
C VAL A 30 -25.24 20.24 30.29
N ARG A 31 -26.42 20.64 30.77
CA ARG A 31 -26.93 22.03 30.67
C ARG A 31 -26.07 22.93 31.55
N GLY A 32 -24.91 23.30 31.02
CA GLY A 32 -24.02 24.31 31.58
C GLY A 32 -24.39 25.70 31.08
N GLN A 33 -25.33 26.33 31.78
CA GLN A 33 -25.67 27.75 31.68
C GLN A 33 -24.42 28.58 32.04
N ARG A 34 -23.69 29.09 31.03
CA ARG A 34 -22.63 30.09 31.25
C ARG A 34 -22.90 31.36 30.45
N SER A 35 -23.43 32.29 31.23
CA SER A 35 -23.39 33.74 31.09
C SER A 35 -22.19 34.27 30.29
N GLY A 36 -22.50 35.06 29.26
CA GLY A 36 -21.98 36.42 29.13
C GLY A 36 -20.47 36.64 29.23
N ALA A 37 -19.72 36.15 28.25
CA ALA A 37 -18.43 36.74 27.90
C ALA A 37 -18.37 36.91 26.37
N ARG A 38 -18.73 38.11 25.89
CA ARG A 38 -18.40 38.55 24.52
C ARG A 38 -16.88 38.66 24.44
N ILE A 39 -16.22 37.55 24.11
CA ILE A 39 -14.85 37.57 23.62
C ILE A 39 -14.94 38.24 22.25
N LEU A 40 -14.57 39.52 22.23
CA LEU A 40 -14.40 40.30 21.03
C LEU A 40 -13.14 39.75 20.34
N ILE A 41 -13.30 38.65 19.60
CA ILE A 41 -12.26 38.17 18.67
C ILE A 41 -12.16 39.26 17.62
N ARG A 42 -11.21 40.17 17.84
CA ARG A 42 -10.80 41.18 16.88
C ARG A 42 -10.21 40.40 15.71
N SER A 43 -11.08 40.06 14.76
CA SER A 43 -10.71 39.51 13.46
C SER A 43 -9.72 40.47 12.85
N ARG A 44 -8.44 40.13 12.98
CA ARG A 44 -7.36 40.81 12.27
C ARG A 44 -7.55 40.35 10.84
N ALA A 45 -8.37 41.10 10.10
CA ALA A 45 -8.43 41.08 8.65
C ALA A 45 -7.07 41.54 8.12
N GLY A 46 -6.05 40.71 8.34
CA GLY A 46 -4.89 40.70 7.50
C GLY A 46 -5.42 40.29 6.15
N THR A 47 -5.39 41.23 5.21
CA THR A 47 -5.44 40.97 3.78
C THR A 47 -4.27 40.06 3.46
N MET A 48 -4.36 38.77 3.82
CA MET A 48 -3.74 37.75 3.02
C MET A 48 -4.30 38.00 1.65
N SER A 49 -3.43 38.47 0.76
CA SER A 49 -3.65 38.40 -0.66
C SER A 49 -3.95 36.92 -0.94
N ASP A 50 -5.24 36.58 -0.87
CA ASP A 50 -5.82 35.41 -1.49
C ASP A 50 -5.45 35.58 -2.96
N LYS A 51 -4.26 35.11 -3.32
CA LYS A 51 -4.00 34.65 -4.67
C LYS A 51 -5.00 33.54 -4.85
N LYS A 52 -6.22 33.93 -5.25
CA LYS A 52 -7.31 33.06 -5.64
C LYS A 52 -6.67 32.08 -6.60
N ASN A 53 -6.41 30.89 -6.08
CA ASN A 53 -5.99 29.80 -6.92
C ASN A 53 -7.28 29.50 -7.66
N ASP A 54 -7.44 30.11 -8.84
CA ASP A 54 -8.50 29.78 -9.79
C ASP A 54 -8.22 28.37 -10.32
N ASP A 55 -8.18 27.41 -9.40
CA ASP A 55 -8.11 26.00 -9.69
C ASP A 55 -9.42 25.70 -10.38
N ALA A 56 -9.31 25.22 -11.63
CA ALA A 56 -10.48 24.82 -12.37
C ALA A 56 -11.18 23.75 -11.53
N ILE A 57 -12.43 24.00 -11.17
CA ILE A 57 -13.29 23.02 -10.54
C ILE A 57 -13.97 22.26 -11.68
N ASP A 58 -13.94 20.93 -11.66
CA ASP A 58 -14.66 20.14 -12.66
C ASP A 58 -16.19 20.22 -12.46
N SER A 59 -16.97 19.60 -13.36
CA SER A 59 -18.43 19.59 -13.26
C SER A 59 -18.97 18.93 -11.98
N MET A 60 -18.11 18.21 -11.24
CA MET A 60 -18.44 17.48 -10.02
C MET A 60 -17.92 18.17 -8.75
N GLY A 61 -17.32 19.36 -8.87
CA GLY A 61 -16.79 20.08 -7.71
C GLY A 61 -15.36 19.71 -7.32
N LEU A 62 -14.68 18.84 -8.09
CA LEU A 62 -13.32 18.43 -7.78
C LEU A 62 -12.34 19.53 -8.24
N PRO A 63 -11.46 20.03 -7.36
CA PRO A 63 -10.38 20.91 -7.78
C PRO A 63 -9.42 20.11 -8.67
N VAL A 64 -9.41 20.43 -9.96
CA VAL A 64 -8.54 19.80 -10.94
C VAL A 64 -7.31 20.67 -11.18
N SER A 65 -6.18 20.00 -11.40
CA SER A 65 -4.97 20.69 -11.85
C SER A 65 -5.26 21.44 -13.16
N LYS A 66 -4.70 22.65 -13.30
CA LYS A 66 -4.94 23.55 -14.44
C LYS A 66 -4.79 22.80 -15.78
N PRO A 67 -5.78 22.88 -16.70
CA PRO A 67 -5.76 22.11 -17.95
C PRO A 67 -4.56 22.45 -18.86
N ASN A 68 -4.00 23.65 -18.72
CA ASN A 68 -2.85 24.14 -19.49
C ASN A 68 -1.54 24.17 -18.71
N ALA A 69 -1.44 23.46 -17.57
CA ALA A 69 -0.15 23.33 -16.89
C ALA A 69 0.85 22.67 -17.87
N PRO A 70 2.09 23.18 -17.99
CA PRO A 70 3.08 22.59 -18.88
C PRO A 70 3.18 21.10 -18.57
N GLN A 71 3.00 20.28 -19.61
CA GLN A 71 3.05 18.83 -19.47
C GLN A 71 4.49 18.46 -19.12
N GLY A 72 4.78 18.38 -17.82
CA GLY A 72 6.04 17.81 -17.35
C GLY A 72 6.19 16.37 -17.85
N LEU A 73 7.40 15.83 -17.69
CA LEU A 73 7.72 14.47 -18.11
C LEU A 73 6.64 13.46 -17.66
N PRO A 74 6.36 12.40 -18.46
CA PRO A 74 5.55 11.29 -18.01
C PRO A 74 6.07 10.77 -16.66
N PRO A 75 5.20 10.50 -15.67
CA PRO A 75 5.64 10.08 -14.34
C PRO A 75 6.60 8.88 -14.37
N ALA A 76 6.35 7.91 -15.25
CA ALA A 76 7.25 6.78 -15.46
C ALA A 76 8.68 7.21 -15.83
N ILE A 77 8.83 8.15 -16.77
CA ILE A 77 10.15 8.66 -17.18
C ILE A 77 10.77 9.48 -16.05
N PHE A 78 9.99 10.38 -15.44
CA PHE A 78 10.47 11.22 -14.34
C PHE A 78 11.02 10.39 -13.19
N TYR A 79 10.24 9.44 -12.66
CA TYR A 79 10.68 8.59 -11.55
C TYR A 79 11.86 7.71 -11.94
N THR A 80 11.92 7.19 -13.17
CA THR A 80 13.03 6.35 -13.62
C THR A 80 14.33 7.14 -13.68
N ILE A 81 14.33 8.32 -14.32
CA ILE A 81 15.50 9.20 -14.41
C ILE A 81 15.91 9.68 -13.02
N PHE A 82 14.95 10.18 -12.24
CA PHE A 82 15.22 10.70 -10.89
C PHE A 82 15.85 9.63 -10.00
N GLN A 83 15.29 8.41 -9.99
CA GLN A 83 15.84 7.29 -9.23
C GLN A 83 17.19 6.84 -9.75
N ALA A 84 17.42 6.81 -11.07
CA ALA A 84 18.71 6.44 -11.66
C ALA A 84 19.81 7.45 -11.30
N VAL A 85 19.49 8.75 -11.33
CA VAL A 85 20.42 9.82 -10.93
C VAL A 85 20.74 9.72 -9.44
N LEU A 86 19.72 9.66 -8.57
CA LEU A 86 19.94 9.53 -7.12
C LEU A 86 20.70 8.25 -6.76
N PHE A 87 20.38 7.13 -7.41
CA PHE A 87 21.09 5.88 -7.22
C PHE A 87 22.55 5.97 -7.66
N SER A 88 22.83 6.59 -8.82
CA SER A 88 24.19 6.81 -9.31
C SER A 88 24.99 7.70 -8.35
N ILE A 89 24.39 8.79 -7.85
CA ILE A 89 25.02 9.67 -6.87
C ILE A 89 25.32 8.90 -5.58
N GLY A 90 24.35 8.18 -5.03
CA GLY A 90 24.54 7.37 -3.82
C GLY A 90 25.63 6.31 -3.97
N THR A 91 25.66 5.63 -5.12
CA THR A 91 26.69 4.62 -5.44
C THR A 91 28.08 5.26 -5.58
N ALA A 92 28.18 6.41 -6.24
CA ALA A 92 29.43 7.15 -6.37
C ALA A 92 29.96 7.61 -5.01
N ILE A 93 29.09 8.12 -4.13
CA ILE A 93 29.44 8.48 -2.75
C ILE A 93 29.95 7.24 -2.00
N ALA A 94 29.23 6.11 -2.04
CA ALA A 94 29.63 4.87 -1.38
C ALA A 94 30.98 4.36 -1.90
N TYR A 95 31.21 4.43 -3.22
CA TYR A 95 32.48 4.06 -3.83
C TYR A 95 33.63 4.98 -3.38
N CYS A 96 33.41 6.29 -3.33
CA CYS A 96 34.40 7.26 -2.83
C CYS A 96 34.73 6.98 -1.35
N VAL A 97 33.73 6.70 -0.51
CA VAL A 97 33.95 6.33 0.90
C VAL A 97 34.79 5.06 1.01
N TYR A 98 34.49 4.03 0.20
CA TYR A 98 35.28 2.80 0.17
C TYR A 98 36.73 3.01 -0.30
N ARG A 99 36.91 3.81 -1.36
CA ARG A 99 38.20 4.02 -2.03
C ARG A 99 39.14 4.97 -1.29
N PHE A 100 38.61 5.98 -0.62
CA PHE A 100 39.38 7.01 0.08
C PHE A 100 39.35 6.86 1.61
N GLY A 101 38.53 5.95 2.15
CA GLY A 101 38.47 5.62 3.58
C GLY A 101 39.39 4.47 4.00
N ASP A 102 39.06 3.82 5.12
CA ASP A 102 39.78 2.64 5.63
C ASP A 102 39.42 1.37 4.83
N THR A 103 39.89 1.30 3.58
CA THR A 103 39.64 0.18 2.67
C THR A 103 40.02 -1.16 3.29
N LYS A 104 41.10 -1.22 4.07
CA LYS A 104 41.52 -2.45 4.76
C LYS A 104 40.50 -2.87 5.80
N GLY A 105 40.06 -1.95 6.66
CA GLY A 105 39.01 -2.22 7.64
C GLY A 105 37.68 -2.59 6.99
N TYR A 106 37.31 -1.99 5.86
CA TYR A 106 36.10 -2.38 5.12
C TYR A 106 36.21 -3.79 4.55
N ASN A 107 37.34 -4.16 3.95
CA ASN A 107 37.55 -5.50 3.40
C ASN A 107 37.48 -6.57 4.49
N LEU A 108 38.07 -6.33 5.66
CA LEU A 108 37.97 -7.24 6.81
C LEU A 108 36.52 -7.43 7.28
N ARG A 109 35.66 -6.41 7.17
CA ARG A 109 34.23 -6.53 7.50
C ARG A 109 33.42 -7.21 6.40
N MET A 110 33.85 -7.11 5.14
CA MET A 110 33.19 -7.77 4.00
C MET A 110 33.57 -9.25 3.88
N GLU A 111 34.75 -9.66 4.38
CA GLU A 111 35.20 -11.05 4.33
C GLU A 111 34.19 -12.07 4.88
N PRO A 112 33.64 -11.92 6.11
CA PRO A 112 32.63 -12.87 6.61
C PRO A 112 31.34 -12.85 5.79
N ILE A 113 30.98 -11.72 5.19
CA ILE A 113 29.80 -11.60 4.31
C ILE A 113 30.02 -12.40 3.02
N ILE A 114 31.23 -12.33 2.46
CA ILE A 114 31.61 -13.07 1.25
C ILE A 114 31.63 -14.57 1.56
N LEU A 115 32.25 -14.98 2.67
CA LEU A 115 32.35 -16.38 3.08
C LEU A 115 30.98 -17.01 3.39
N ALA A 116 30.01 -16.22 3.86
CA ALA A 116 28.65 -16.66 4.15
C ALA A 116 27.67 -16.49 2.97
N ASP A 117 28.16 -16.13 1.77
CA ASP A 117 27.34 -15.86 0.58
C ASP A 117 26.24 -14.79 0.80
N TYR A 118 26.45 -13.86 1.72
CA TYR A 118 25.46 -12.85 2.06
C TYR A 118 25.32 -11.75 1.01
N GLY A 119 26.11 -11.77 -0.07
CA GLY A 119 25.88 -10.91 -1.24
C GLY A 119 24.45 -11.00 -1.80
N TRP A 120 23.82 -12.18 -1.71
CA TRP A 120 22.43 -12.39 -2.10
C TRP A 120 21.43 -11.63 -1.22
N VAL A 121 21.75 -11.44 0.07
CA VAL A 121 20.90 -10.66 0.99
C VAL A 121 20.85 -9.20 0.56
N TYR A 122 21.99 -8.61 0.20
CA TYR A 122 22.08 -7.23 -0.29
C TYR A 122 21.34 -7.07 -1.63
N LEU A 123 21.46 -8.03 -2.55
CA LEU A 123 20.70 -8.02 -3.81
C LEU A 123 19.20 -8.16 -3.57
N GLY A 124 18.76 -9.00 -2.64
CA GLY A 124 17.34 -9.16 -2.30
C GLY A 124 16.74 -7.88 -1.70
N ALA A 125 17.45 -7.24 -0.78
CA ALA A 125 17.05 -5.95 -0.22
C ALA A 125 16.93 -4.86 -1.31
N PHE A 126 17.86 -4.85 -2.27
CA PHE A 126 17.79 -3.95 -3.42
C PHE A 126 16.55 -4.22 -4.30
N VAL A 127 16.26 -5.49 -4.62
CA VAL A 127 15.09 -5.87 -5.42
C VAL A 127 13.77 -5.48 -4.73
N LEU A 128 13.65 -5.74 -3.42
CA LEU A 128 12.48 -5.32 -2.64
C LEU A 128 12.28 -3.80 -2.71
N THR A 129 13.36 -3.02 -2.63
CA THR A 129 13.31 -1.55 -2.76
C THR A 129 12.85 -1.11 -4.15
N LYS A 130 13.17 -1.83 -5.23
CA LYS A 130 12.66 -1.50 -6.57
C LYS A 130 11.16 -1.74 -6.71
N GLY A 131 10.59 -2.66 -5.91
CA GLY A 131 9.13 -2.81 -5.78
C GLY A 131 8.45 -1.49 -5.42
N PHE A 132 8.99 -0.72 -4.47
CA PHE A 132 8.47 0.60 -4.08
C PHE A 132 8.46 1.60 -5.25
N VAL A 133 9.54 1.64 -6.04
CA VAL A 133 9.65 2.53 -7.20
C VAL A 133 8.57 2.20 -8.23
N PHE A 134 8.36 0.91 -8.51
CA PHE A 134 7.32 0.47 -9.45
C PHE A 134 5.92 0.92 -9.01
N HIS A 135 5.55 0.72 -7.74
CA HIS A 135 4.25 1.15 -7.23
C HIS A 135 4.10 2.68 -7.27
N SER A 136 5.18 3.42 -7.00
CA SER A 136 5.22 4.89 -7.09
C SER A 136 4.99 5.38 -8.53
N ILE A 137 5.55 4.69 -9.53
CA ILE A 137 5.33 4.98 -10.95
C ILE A 137 3.87 4.77 -11.34
N LEU A 138 3.28 3.63 -10.95
CA LEU A 138 1.86 3.33 -11.23
C LEU A 138 0.95 4.38 -10.59
N LEU A 139 1.18 4.69 -9.32
CA LEU A 139 0.41 5.71 -8.61
C LEU A 139 0.54 7.08 -9.26
N GLY A 140 1.76 7.53 -9.56
CA GLY A 140 2.01 8.83 -10.19
C GLY A 140 1.37 8.94 -11.57
N THR A 141 1.42 7.86 -12.36
CA THR A 141 0.79 7.80 -13.69
C THR A 141 -0.73 7.90 -13.59
N SER A 142 -1.35 7.11 -12.70
CA SER A 142 -2.79 7.15 -12.49
C SER A 142 -3.25 8.50 -11.92
N ARG A 143 -2.47 9.10 -11.01
CA ARG A 143 -2.75 10.44 -10.47
C ARG A 143 -2.75 11.49 -11.58
N LYS A 144 -1.70 11.54 -12.42
CA LYS A 144 -1.63 12.47 -13.55
C LYS A 144 -2.83 12.32 -14.49
N ALA A 145 -3.26 11.08 -14.75
CA ALA A 145 -4.43 10.81 -15.58
C ALA A 145 -5.76 11.27 -14.93
N SER A 146 -5.88 11.15 -13.60
CA SER A 146 -7.09 11.54 -12.86
C SER A 146 -7.23 13.05 -12.63
N ARG A 147 -6.14 13.82 -12.76
CA ARG A 147 -6.05 15.26 -12.42
C ARG A 147 -6.35 15.61 -10.95
N VAL A 148 -6.43 14.61 -10.07
CA VAL A 148 -6.62 14.79 -8.62
C VAL A 148 -5.41 15.51 -8.02
N GLY A 149 -5.65 16.72 -7.53
CA GLY A 149 -4.65 17.54 -6.87
C GLY A 149 -4.15 16.96 -5.55
N LEU A 150 -2.94 17.34 -5.15
CA LEU A 150 -2.44 17.10 -3.80
C LEU A 150 -3.14 18.05 -2.81
N PRO A 151 -3.39 17.65 -1.55
CA PRO A 151 -2.94 16.42 -0.88
C PRO A 151 -3.95 15.24 -0.97
N ASN A 152 -4.94 15.29 -1.85
CA ASN A 152 -6.02 14.29 -1.87
C ASN A 152 -5.49 12.90 -2.24
N GLN A 153 -5.75 11.92 -1.36
CA GLN A 153 -5.31 10.53 -1.53
C GLN A 153 -6.38 9.66 -2.21
N HIS A 154 -7.65 9.90 -1.89
CA HIS A 154 -8.78 9.16 -2.44
C HIS A 154 -9.90 10.13 -2.85
N VAL A 155 -10.67 9.75 -3.86
CA VAL A 155 -11.89 10.46 -4.28
C VAL A 155 -13.10 9.59 -4.02
N TYR A 156 -14.11 10.17 -3.40
CA TYR A 156 -15.36 9.51 -3.06
C TYR A 156 -16.52 10.16 -3.83
N LYS A 157 -17.55 9.37 -4.13
CA LYS A 157 -18.78 9.81 -4.78
C LYS A 157 -19.97 9.39 -3.95
N VAL A 158 -21.01 10.22 -3.96
CA VAL A 158 -22.29 9.91 -3.35
C VAL A 158 -23.10 9.08 -4.34
N TYR A 159 -23.41 7.84 -3.96
CA TYR A 159 -24.28 6.94 -4.70
C TYR A 159 -25.68 7.02 -4.11
N GLN A 160 -26.62 7.52 -4.90
CA GLN A 160 -28.04 7.51 -4.58
C GLN A 160 -28.77 6.63 -5.61
N PRO A 161 -29.64 5.72 -5.16
CA PRO A 161 -30.52 5.01 -6.08
C PRO A 161 -31.34 6.01 -6.92
N PRO A 162 -31.55 5.76 -8.22
CA PRO A 162 -32.40 6.62 -9.04
C PRO A 162 -33.79 6.80 -8.40
N GLY A 163 -34.22 8.05 -8.22
CA GLY A 163 -35.51 8.38 -7.59
C GLY A 163 -35.54 8.31 -6.06
N SER A 164 -34.41 8.05 -5.39
CA SER A 164 -34.35 8.10 -3.93
C SER A 164 -34.49 9.54 -3.43
N THR A 165 -35.43 9.75 -2.51
CA THR A 165 -35.58 11.01 -1.74
C THR A 165 -34.82 10.96 -0.42
N ALA A 166 -34.05 9.89 -0.17
CA ALA A 166 -33.29 9.76 1.06
C ALA A 166 -32.31 10.95 1.18
N PRO A 167 -32.22 11.57 2.36
CA PRO A 167 -31.44 12.80 2.54
C PRO A 167 -29.94 12.60 2.32
N LEU A 168 -29.43 11.37 2.48
CA LEU A 168 -28.02 11.02 2.31
C LEU A 168 -27.91 9.66 1.58
N GLY A 169 -27.13 9.64 0.49
CA GLY A 169 -26.74 8.41 -0.20
C GLY A 169 -25.52 7.75 0.44
N TYR A 170 -25.09 6.61 -0.09
CA TYR A 170 -23.83 5.99 0.32
C TYR A 170 -22.65 6.75 -0.25
N VAL A 171 -21.65 7.05 0.57
CA VAL A 171 -20.39 7.62 0.11
C VAL A 171 -19.42 6.48 -0.13
N LEU A 172 -19.18 6.15 -1.39
CA LEU A 172 -18.26 5.08 -1.78
C LEU A 172 -17.09 5.67 -2.56
N MET A 173 -15.98 4.92 -2.58
CA MET A 173 -14.81 5.30 -3.38
C MET A 173 -15.17 5.21 -4.86
N GLU A 174 -14.93 6.28 -5.63
CA GLU A 174 -15.17 6.28 -7.07
C GLU A 174 -14.28 5.21 -7.72
N ASP A 175 -14.89 4.30 -8.46
CA ASP A 175 -14.24 3.13 -9.06
C ASP A 175 -14.20 3.18 -10.59
N GLU A 176 -14.87 4.16 -11.21
CA GLU A 176 -14.94 4.32 -12.65
C GLU A 176 -13.91 5.32 -13.20
N GLY A 177 -13.57 5.14 -14.47
CA GLY A 177 -12.75 6.08 -15.24
C GLY A 177 -11.33 6.30 -14.69
N ALA A 178 -10.79 7.49 -14.94
CA ALA A 178 -9.44 7.85 -14.53
C ALA A 178 -9.28 7.98 -13.00
N VAL A 179 -10.34 8.46 -12.34
CA VAL A 179 -10.39 8.59 -10.87
C VAL A 179 -10.40 7.21 -10.20
N GLY A 180 -11.20 6.28 -10.70
CA GLY A 180 -11.22 4.89 -10.24
C GLY A 180 -9.87 4.20 -10.37
N ARG A 181 -9.19 4.36 -11.51
CA ARG A 181 -7.81 3.85 -11.68
C ARG A 181 -6.83 4.44 -10.66
N PHE A 182 -6.94 5.75 -10.38
CA PHE A 182 -6.13 6.40 -9.37
C PHE A 182 -6.39 5.87 -7.96
N ASN A 183 -7.66 5.74 -7.57
CA ASN A 183 -8.07 5.16 -6.29
C ASN A 183 -7.54 3.73 -6.11
N ARG A 184 -7.65 2.87 -7.14
CA ARG A 184 -7.09 1.51 -7.12
C ARG A 184 -5.57 1.50 -7.04
N ALA A 185 -4.89 2.38 -7.78
CA ALA A 185 -3.43 2.51 -7.70
C ALA A 185 -2.97 2.93 -6.30
N GLN A 186 -3.67 3.88 -5.67
CA GLN A 186 -3.40 4.29 -4.29
C GLN A 186 -3.63 3.12 -3.32
N ARG A 187 -4.73 2.35 -3.48
CA ARG A 187 -5.00 1.18 -2.64
C ARG A 187 -3.96 0.08 -2.80
N ALA A 188 -3.52 -0.20 -4.03
CA ALA A 188 -2.46 -1.16 -4.32
C ALA A 188 -1.12 -0.74 -3.68
N TYR A 189 -0.80 0.56 -3.75
CA TYR A 189 0.37 1.15 -3.10
C TYR A 189 0.33 0.99 -1.58
N SER A 190 -0.79 1.33 -0.92
CA SER A 190 -0.96 1.14 0.52
C SER A 190 -0.84 -0.34 0.92
N GLN A 191 -1.50 -1.25 0.20
CA GLN A 191 -1.42 -2.69 0.48
C GLN A 191 0.03 -3.22 0.37
N TYR A 192 0.82 -2.69 -0.56
CA TYR A 192 2.24 -3.03 -0.66
C TYR A 192 3.01 -2.55 0.57
N LEU A 193 2.81 -1.31 1.02
CA LEU A 193 3.45 -0.79 2.23
C LEU A 193 3.07 -1.59 3.49
N ASP A 194 1.79 -1.94 3.64
CA ASP A 194 1.30 -2.71 4.79
C ASP A 194 1.93 -4.10 4.88
N SER A 195 2.24 -4.72 3.73
CA SER A 195 2.86 -6.06 3.66
C SER A 195 4.39 -6.04 3.57
N LEU A 196 4.99 -4.91 3.20
CA LEU A 196 6.43 -4.79 3.00
C LEU A 196 7.22 -5.04 4.28
N GLY A 197 6.74 -4.54 5.43
CA GLY A 197 7.40 -4.77 6.72
C GLY A 197 7.54 -6.25 7.06
N PHE A 198 6.45 -7.01 6.89
CA PHE A 198 6.46 -8.46 7.09
C PHE A 198 7.37 -9.19 6.11
N ALA A 199 7.35 -8.78 4.83
CA ALA A 199 8.21 -9.38 3.81
C ALA A 199 9.69 -9.14 4.09
N VAL A 200 10.08 -7.91 4.49
CA VAL A 200 11.46 -7.57 4.83
C VAL A 200 11.94 -8.34 6.06
N LEU A 201 11.15 -8.39 7.13
CA LEU A 201 11.52 -9.14 8.35
C LEU A 201 11.72 -10.62 8.05
N ASN A 202 10.74 -11.25 7.39
CA ASN A 202 10.81 -12.67 7.05
C ASN A 202 11.94 -12.98 6.06
N PHE A 203 12.20 -12.10 5.09
CA PHE A 203 13.34 -12.21 4.19
C PHE A 203 14.67 -12.18 4.95
N LEU A 204 14.88 -11.22 5.85
CA LEU A 204 16.15 -11.08 6.59
C LEU A 204 16.42 -12.30 7.48
N LEU A 205 15.39 -12.82 8.16
CA LEU A 205 15.52 -14.03 8.97
C LEU A 205 15.84 -15.27 8.11
N ALA A 206 15.12 -15.45 7.01
CA ALA A 206 15.34 -16.59 6.12
C ALA A 206 16.71 -16.51 5.43
N ALA A 207 17.11 -15.31 5.00
CA ALA A 207 18.35 -15.07 4.27
C ALA A 207 19.61 -15.20 5.16
N ALA A 208 19.46 -15.09 6.48
CA ALA A 208 20.53 -15.38 7.43
C ALA A 208 20.99 -16.85 7.36
N VAL A 209 20.11 -17.78 6.97
CA VAL A 209 20.41 -19.21 6.85
C VAL A 209 20.43 -19.69 5.40
N PHE A 210 19.57 -19.13 4.55
CA PHE A 210 19.40 -19.53 3.15
C PHE A 210 19.54 -18.32 2.20
N PRO A 211 20.74 -17.74 2.02
CA PRO A 211 20.91 -16.45 1.34
C PRO A 211 20.39 -16.45 -0.10
N PHE A 212 20.80 -17.43 -0.90
CA PHE A 212 20.41 -17.53 -2.30
C PHE A 212 18.92 -17.88 -2.48
N PRO A 213 18.35 -18.93 -1.83
CA PRO A 213 16.91 -19.18 -1.90
C PRO A 213 16.05 -18.00 -1.44
N ALA A 214 16.45 -17.30 -0.37
CA ALA A 214 15.73 -16.13 0.11
C ALA A 214 15.75 -14.97 -0.91
N PHE A 215 16.87 -14.77 -1.62
CA PHE A 215 16.95 -13.81 -2.73
C PHE A 215 15.99 -14.15 -3.87
N VAL A 216 15.91 -15.42 -4.26
CA VAL A 216 14.98 -15.89 -5.31
C VAL A 216 13.53 -15.62 -4.87
N LEU A 217 13.17 -15.96 -3.64
CA LEU A 217 11.83 -15.70 -3.09
C LEU A 217 11.52 -14.20 -3.02
N ALA A 218 12.47 -13.36 -2.62
CA ALA A 218 12.31 -11.91 -2.59
C ALA A 218 12.05 -11.34 -3.99
N SER A 219 12.72 -11.89 -5.00
CA SER A 219 12.54 -11.51 -6.40
C SER A 219 11.17 -11.91 -6.93
N ILE A 220 10.73 -13.15 -6.66
CA ILE A 220 9.39 -13.62 -7.04
C ILE A 220 8.32 -12.80 -6.31
N TYR A 221 8.50 -12.52 -5.02
CA TYR A 221 7.60 -11.66 -4.24
C TYR A 221 7.47 -10.27 -4.87
N ALA A 222 8.59 -9.62 -5.22
CA ALA A 222 8.57 -8.29 -5.83
C ALA A 222 7.83 -8.28 -7.18
N VAL A 223 8.07 -9.29 -8.03
CA VAL A 223 7.36 -9.44 -9.33
C VAL A 223 5.88 -9.71 -9.11
N ALA A 224 5.51 -10.59 -8.17
CA ALA A 224 4.12 -10.90 -7.85
C ALA A 224 3.36 -9.68 -7.31
N ARG A 225 3.99 -8.87 -6.46
CA ARG A 225 3.43 -7.58 -5.99
C ARG A 225 3.30 -6.57 -7.12
N ALA A 226 4.28 -6.48 -8.04
CA ALA A 226 4.18 -5.64 -9.22
C ALA A 226 3.01 -6.06 -10.13
N ALA A 227 2.85 -7.36 -10.38
CA ALA A 227 1.74 -7.90 -11.16
C ALA A 227 0.38 -7.65 -10.47
N ASN A 228 0.31 -7.83 -9.14
CA ASN A 228 -0.88 -7.50 -8.34
C ASN A 228 -1.27 -6.03 -8.51
N ALA A 229 -0.31 -5.10 -8.38
CA ALA A 229 -0.58 -3.68 -8.49
C ALA A 229 -1.03 -3.30 -9.91
N ALA A 230 -0.33 -3.78 -10.94
CA ALA A 230 -0.70 -3.53 -12.33
C ALA A 230 -2.10 -4.09 -12.68
N GLY A 231 -2.39 -5.31 -12.24
CA GLY A 231 -3.71 -5.92 -12.36
C GLY A 231 -4.79 -5.10 -11.65
N TYR A 232 -4.52 -4.67 -10.42
CA TYR A 232 -5.49 -3.91 -9.62
C TYR A 232 -5.78 -2.51 -10.19
N VAL A 233 -4.77 -1.83 -10.74
CA VAL A 233 -5.00 -0.55 -11.46
C VAL A 233 -5.93 -0.77 -12.65
N SER A 234 -5.76 -1.88 -13.36
CA SER A 234 -6.53 -2.20 -14.57
C SER A 234 -7.98 -2.53 -14.24
N ALA A 235 -8.23 -3.45 -13.31
CA ALA A 235 -9.56 -3.84 -12.87
C ALA A 235 -9.57 -4.34 -11.42
N VAL A 236 -10.73 -4.28 -10.76
CA VAL A 236 -10.88 -4.72 -9.36
C VAL A 236 -10.58 -6.21 -9.20
N ASP A 237 -11.02 -7.03 -10.15
CA ASP A 237 -10.93 -8.49 -10.08
C ASP A 237 -9.57 -9.04 -10.56
N SER A 238 -8.80 -8.25 -11.31
CA SER A 238 -7.51 -8.69 -11.88
C SER A 238 -6.34 -8.69 -10.89
N ARG A 239 -6.59 -8.48 -9.60
CA ARG A 239 -5.55 -8.44 -8.55
C ARG A 239 -5.19 -9.81 -7.97
N GLY A 240 -6.08 -10.79 -8.08
CA GLY A 240 -6.00 -12.07 -7.37
C GLY A 240 -4.71 -12.87 -7.59
N PRO A 241 -4.31 -13.16 -8.85
CA PRO A 241 -3.16 -14.03 -9.13
C PRO A 241 -1.84 -13.49 -8.55
N GLY A 242 -1.55 -12.21 -8.75
CA GLY A 242 -0.34 -11.59 -8.19
C GLY A 242 -0.34 -11.54 -6.66
N LEU A 243 -1.52 -11.37 -6.05
CA LEU A 243 -1.65 -11.38 -4.59
C LEU A 243 -1.37 -12.77 -4.02
N LEU A 244 -1.93 -13.81 -4.64
CA LEU A 244 -1.71 -15.20 -4.24
C LEU A 244 -0.24 -15.58 -4.35
N GLY A 245 0.43 -15.22 -5.45
CA GLY A 245 1.87 -15.45 -5.63
C GLY A 245 2.72 -14.80 -4.54
N ALA A 246 2.38 -13.56 -4.16
CA ALA A 246 3.07 -12.87 -3.07
C ALA A 246 2.85 -13.55 -1.71
N TYR A 247 1.63 -14.04 -1.43
CA TYR A 247 1.34 -14.77 -0.19
C TYR A 247 2.04 -16.12 -0.12
N ILE A 248 2.17 -16.85 -1.23
CA ILE A 248 2.94 -18.09 -1.29
C ILE A 248 4.41 -17.81 -0.93
N CYS A 249 5.00 -16.74 -1.47
CA CYS A 249 6.37 -16.35 -1.12
C CYS A 249 6.50 -16.02 0.37
N LEU A 250 5.55 -15.28 0.94
CA LEU A 250 5.56 -14.92 2.35
C LEU A 250 5.45 -16.15 3.25
N ALA A 251 4.49 -17.04 2.97
CA ALA A 251 4.35 -18.31 3.68
C ALA A 251 5.60 -19.21 3.54
N THR A 252 6.29 -19.15 2.41
CA THR A 252 7.56 -19.88 2.21
C THR A 252 8.68 -19.31 3.07
N PHE A 253 8.79 -17.98 3.21
CA PHE A 253 9.75 -17.40 4.15
C PHE A 253 9.43 -17.79 5.59
N GLU A 254 8.16 -17.71 6.00
CA GLU A 254 7.71 -18.11 7.34
C GLU A 254 8.03 -19.59 7.61
N GLY A 255 7.78 -20.47 6.64
CA GLY A 255 8.15 -21.88 6.72
C GLY A 255 9.66 -22.11 6.87
N ALA A 256 10.49 -21.34 6.14
CA ALA A 256 11.94 -21.38 6.30
C ALA A 256 12.36 -20.93 7.71
N ASN A 257 11.74 -19.88 8.25
CA ASN A 257 12.00 -19.39 9.61
C ASN A 257 11.61 -20.42 10.67
N VAL A 258 10.46 -21.08 10.52
CA VAL A 258 10.01 -22.16 11.41
C VAL A 258 10.96 -23.36 11.34
N LEU A 259 11.42 -23.75 10.14
CA LEU A 259 12.38 -24.83 9.97
C LEU A 259 13.69 -24.57 10.72
N VAL A 260 14.22 -23.35 10.60
CA VAL A 260 15.42 -22.91 11.34
C VAL A 260 15.17 -22.93 12.84
N ALA A 261 14.04 -22.42 13.30
CA ALA A 261 13.68 -22.41 14.71
C ALA A 261 13.62 -23.85 15.28
N VAL A 262 12.91 -24.76 14.61
CA VAL A 262 12.81 -26.16 15.01
C VAL A 262 14.19 -26.81 15.05
N ARG A 263 15.01 -26.66 14.01
CA ARG A 263 16.36 -27.25 13.98
C ARG A 263 17.23 -26.70 15.11
N SER A 264 17.15 -25.41 15.40
CA SER A 264 17.93 -24.76 16.46
C SER A 264 17.52 -25.19 17.88
N LEU A 265 16.25 -25.52 18.10
CA LEU A 265 15.72 -25.85 19.43
C LEU A 265 15.84 -27.33 19.78
N THR A 266 15.84 -28.20 18.78
CA THR A 266 15.66 -29.63 19.02
C THR A 266 16.92 -30.47 18.89
N ASN A 267 17.99 -29.95 18.29
CA ASN A 267 19.18 -30.75 17.90
C ASN A 267 18.82 -32.06 17.13
N LEU A 268 17.60 -32.21 16.60
CA LEU A 268 16.97 -33.52 16.29
C LEU A 268 17.41 -34.21 14.98
N LEU A 269 18.51 -33.82 14.35
CA LEU A 269 18.94 -34.39 13.06
C LEU A 269 20.45 -34.66 13.01
N ASP A 270 21.04 -35.04 14.13
CA ASP A 270 22.37 -35.66 14.18
C ASP A 270 22.23 -37.17 14.33
#